data_AF-A0AAV0U3K1-F1
#
_entry.id   AF-A0AAV0U3K1-F1
#
_cell.length_a   1.000
_cell.length_b   1.000
_cell.length_c   1.000
_cell.angle_alpha   90.00
_cell.angle_beta   90.00
_cell.angle_gamma   90.00
#
_symmetry.space_group_name_H-M   'P 1'
#
loop_
_entity.id
_entity.type
_entity.pdbx_description
1 polymer ?
#
loop_
_entity_poly.entity_id
_entity_poly.type
_entity_poly.pdbx_seq_one_letter_code
_entity_poly.pdbx_strand_id
1 'polypeptide(L)'
;MKPSMGVRLRLTMNHRRNLRYIVVLPVCGALFLVMYLLTKTPTPYTYDKLTDEEDRRYNTQTMLHQWPGQCPIKNFEQLRRLSIVYTWVNGSLPCYRELREKTGGKKAIGGSRDREIGELLYSIRSFEKNVPWHTGQIFLVTPGHIPHWVDMNNPRIKVINQDDLFPEYAKPFLPTFNTHVIEQFLYRIPGLSDIYMQVNDDYMFLKPIAPHEFFSCDGGIRLLHEGGLISHAPPTPKKGIWISSVLNTQQEMDLRWGKTDRYYIKHAPYVYSRRAFERLHQIYDRPLYMTLKSKFRAKPDMNMPLLHHYYMIAQGSEELGIPIYSPPAEQMTGYKLILMKNNNIDSLKQIFGRILDGSSPYKIVALNDEYTDMRVADTVIAFLEKLFSEPSSFERKPGSEPNALSVHKPGSCQVDPAVLPPSPPRVEAAPKYQVIAYRELRWVAFTNSLLRGMGFGLGGIIMYILALLVQRRNKAPIGSKKKVGPYDKV
;
A
#
# COMPACT_ATOMS: atom_id res chain seq x y z
N MET A 1 7.77 35.25 -69.77
CA MET A 1 6.89 34.84 -68.65
C MET A 1 7.58 33.76 -67.84
N LYS A 2 7.92 34.02 -66.57
CA LYS A 2 8.56 33.02 -65.69
C LYS A 2 7.48 32.10 -65.11
N PRO A 3 7.61 30.76 -65.19
CA PRO A 3 6.61 29.84 -64.66
C PRO A 3 6.58 29.89 -63.12
N SER A 4 5.38 29.68 -62.57
CA SER A 4 5.09 29.80 -61.14
C SER A 4 5.85 28.78 -60.28
N MET A 5 6.09 29.17 -59.02
CA MET A 5 6.83 28.41 -58.01
C MET A 5 6.33 26.97 -57.84
N GLY A 6 5.03 26.74 -58.03
CA GLY A 6 4.42 25.41 -57.94
C GLY A 6 4.83 24.43 -59.04
N VAL A 7 5.19 24.93 -60.24
CA VAL A 7 5.63 24.06 -61.36
C VAL A 7 7.10 23.64 -61.17
N ARG A 8 7.93 24.49 -60.56
CA ARG A 8 9.33 24.15 -60.23
C ARG A 8 9.43 23.09 -59.12
N LEU A 9 8.51 23.11 -58.15
CA LEU A 9 8.49 22.15 -57.06
C LEU A 9 8.03 20.75 -57.51
N ARG A 10 7.15 20.66 -58.52
CA ARG A 10 6.72 19.37 -59.09
C ARG A 10 7.80 18.69 -59.94
N LEU A 11 8.70 19.46 -60.55
CA LEU A 11 9.79 18.91 -61.37
C LEU A 11 10.98 18.40 -60.55
N THR A 12 11.22 18.94 -59.34
CA THR A 12 12.31 18.48 -58.46
C THR A 12 11.98 17.19 -57.71
N MET A 13 10.70 16.84 -57.53
CA MET A 13 10.30 15.61 -56.83
C MET A 13 10.30 14.35 -57.71
N ASN A 14 10.43 14.47 -59.03
CA ASN A 14 10.36 13.32 -59.93
C ASN A 14 11.72 12.65 -60.23
N HIS A 15 12.80 13.02 -59.51
CA HIS A 15 14.14 12.51 -59.82
C HIS A 15 15.00 12.13 -58.62
N ARG A 16 14.43 11.43 -57.62
CA ARG A 16 15.24 10.72 -56.61
C ARG A 16 14.64 9.37 -56.24
N ARG A 17 15.05 8.31 -56.98
CA ARG A 17 14.79 6.88 -56.66
C ARG A 17 15.36 6.43 -55.29
N ASN A 18 16.12 7.29 -54.59
CA ASN A 18 16.82 6.94 -53.35
C ASN A 18 16.15 7.44 -52.06
N LEU A 19 14.96 8.05 -52.11
CA LEU A 19 14.28 8.55 -50.91
C LEU A 19 13.88 7.41 -49.93
N ARG A 20 13.67 6.19 -50.45
CA ARG A 20 13.39 5.00 -49.62
C ARG A 20 14.58 4.62 -48.73
N TYR A 21 15.81 4.78 -49.21
CA TYR A 21 17.01 4.44 -48.43
C TYR A 21 17.34 5.50 -47.37
N ILE A 22 17.03 6.77 -47.63
CA ILE A 22 17.34 7.88 -46.71
C ILE A 22 16.43 7.88 -45.47
N VAL A 23 15.23 7.30 -45.56
CA VAL A 23 14.30 7.22 -44.42
C VAL A 23 14.32 5.85 -43.72
N VAL A 24 14.52 4.76 -44.47
CA VAL A 24 14.48 3.40 -43.90
C VAL A 24 15.74 3.09 -43.09
N LEU A 25 16.93 3.50 -43.54
CA LEU A 25 18.19 3.22 -42.83
C LEU A 25 18.26 3.88 -41.43
N PRO A 26 17.89 5.17 -41.25
CA PRO A 26 17.87 5.78 -39.92
C PRO A 26 16.82 5.17 -38.99
N VAL A 27 15.66 4.78 -39.53
CA VAL A 27 14.59 4.14 -38.74
C VAL A 27 15.01 2.75 -38.28
N CYS A 28 15.63 1.94 -39.16
CA CYS A 28 16.19 0.64 -38.77
C CYS A 28 17.35 0.80 -37.77
N GLY A 29 18.22 1.79 -37.96
CA GLY A 29 19.31 2.10 -37.01
C GLY A 29 18.79 2.50 -35.63
N ALA A 30 17.73 3.33 -35.57
CA ALA A 30 17.08 3.71 -34.32
C ALA A 30 16.42 2.50 -33.63
N LEU A 31 15.81 1.59 -34.40
CA LEU A 31 15.19 0.37 -33.88
C LEU A 31 16.21 -0.62 -33.34
N PHE A 32 17.35 -0.79 -34.02
CA PHE A 32 18.48 -1.59 -33.54
C PHE A 32 19.12 -0.97 -32.30
N LEU A 33 19.25 0.36 -32.23
CA LEU A 33 19.74 1.06 -31.06
C LEU A 33 18.78 0.89 -29.87
N VAL A 34 17.47 0.97 -30.08
CA VAL A 34 16.47 0.72 -29.04
C VAL A 34 16.53 -0.73 -28.56
N MET A 35 16.62 -1.72 -29.46
CA MET A 35 16.80 -3.13 -29.10
C MET A 35 18.12 -3.39 -28.35
N TYR A 36 19.21 -2.76 -28.79
CA TYR A 36 20.51 -2.85 -28.12
C TYR A 36 20.48 -2.19 -26.73
N LEU A 37 19.80 -1.04 -26.58
CA LEU A 37 19.60 -0.40 -25.29
C LEU A 37 18.70 -1.23 -24.38
N LEU A 38 17.64 -1.86 -24.90
CA LEU A 38 16.75 -2.77 -24.16
C LEU A 38 17.45 -4.08 -23.75
N THR A 39 18.49 -4.51 -24.46
CA THR A 39 19.33 -5.66 -24.03
C THR A 39 20.45 -5.25 -23.08
N LYS A 40 20.75 -3.95 -22.99
CA LYS A 40 21.73 -3.36 -22.07
C LYS A 40 21.09 -2.68 -20.85
N THR A 41 19.77 -2.51 -20.83
CA THR A 41 19.06 -2.11 -19.61
C THR A 41 19.28 -3.22 -18.59
N PRO A 42 19.78 -2.91 -17.39
CA PRO A 42 19.92 -3.91 -16.34
C PRO A 42 18.58 -4.61 -16.16
N THR A 43 18.61 -5.94 -16.26
CA THR A 43 17.49 -6.78 -15.84
C THR A 43 17.09 -6.38 -14.41
N PRO A 44 15.79 -6.31 -14.09
CA PRO A 44 15.36 -5.98 -12.74
C PRO A 44 15.89 -7.04 -11.78
N TYR A 45 16.81 -6.61 -10.91
CA TYR A 45 17.28 -7.31 -9.72
C TYR A 45 17.75 -8.75 -9.94
N THR A 46 19.06 -8.93 -10.12
CA THR A 46 19.71 -10.19 -9.74
C THR A 46 19.68 -10.29 -8.23
N TYR A 47 18.75 -11.09 -7.71
CA TYR A 47 18.80 -11.55 -6.32
C TYR A 47 20.11 -12.29 -6.11
N ASP A 48 20.83 -12.00 -5.02
CA ASP A 48 22.00 -12.80 -4.63
C ASP A 48 21.60 -14.27 -4.61
N LYS A 49 22.17 -15.07 -5.50
CA LYS A 49 21.90 -16.51 -5.55
C LYS A 49 22.28 -17.10 -4.19
N LEU A 50 21.47 -18.05 -3.68
CA LEU A 50 21.84 -18.75 -2.44
C LEU A 50 23.23 -19.37 -2.59
N THR A 51 23.93 -19.51 -1.48
CA THR A 51 25.12 -20.37 -1.45
C THR A 51 24.71 -21.82 -1.76
N ASP A 52 25.63 -22.61 -2.32
CA ASP A 52 25.36 -24.01 -2.70
C ASP A 52 24.96 -24.91 -1.50
N GLU A 53 25.20 -24.44 -0.27
CA GLU A 53 24.83 -25.11 0.98
C GLU A 53 23.40 -24.78 1.41
N GLU A 54 22.98 -23.52 1.25
CA GLU A 54 21.60 -23.09 1.46
C GLU A 54 20.68 -23.66 0.37
N ASP A 55 21.13 -23.71 -0.90
CA ASP A 55 20.36 -24.27 -2.00
C ASP A 55 20.09 -25.76 -1.79
N ARG A 56 21.08 -26.50 -1.27
CA ARG A 56 20.92 -27.89 -0.83
C ARG A 56 19.96 -28.06 0.34
N ARG A 57 19.93 -27.12 1.29
CA ARG A 57 19.04 -27.18 2.47
C ARG A 57 17.56 -26.99 2.11
N TYR A 58 17.26 -26.15 1.12
CA TYR A 58 15.90 -25.68 0.84
C TYR A 58 15.30 -26.17 -0.48
N ASN A 59 15.95 -27.11 -1.18
CA ASN A 59 15.51 -27.70 -2.45
C ASN A 59 13.99 -27.62 -2.64
N THR A 60 13.56 -26.84 -3.64
CA THR A 60 12.15 -26.51 -3.89
C THR A 60 11.26 -27.76 -3.96
N GLN A 61 11.78 -28.89 -4.46
CA GLN A 61 11.05 -30.16 -4.46
C GLN A 61 10.82 -30.69 -3.05
N THR A 62 11.84 -30.69 -2.19
CA THR A 62 11.76 -31.10 -0.78
C THR A 62 10.77 -30.25 0.00
N MET A 63 10.70 -28.95 -0.28
CA MET A 63 9.71 -28.07 0.36
C MET A 63 8.30 -28.30 -0.15
N LEU A 64 8.09 -28.58 -1.44
CA LEU A 64 6.77 -28.96 -1.96
C LEU A 64 6.28 -30.30 -1.38
N HIS A 65 7.19 -31.22 -1.04
CA HIS A 65 6.85 -32.45 -0.31
C HIS A 65 6.34 -32.19 1.13
N GLN A 66 6.63 -31.04 1.74
CA GLN A 66 6.12 -30.69 3.08
C GLN A 66 4.62 -30.36 3.08
N TRP A 67 4.04 -30.03 1.91
CA TRP A 67 2.61 -29.70 1.78
C TRP A 67 1.96 -30.51 0.66
N PRO A 68 1.68 -31.81 0.88
CA PRO A 68 1.09 -32.67 -0.13
C PRO A 68 -0.27 -32.14 -0.59
N GLY A 69 -0.52 -32.22 -1.90
CA GLY A 69 -1.76 -31.74 -2.52
C GLY A 69 -1.79 -30.25 -2.86
N GLN A 70 -0.74 -29.49 -2.54
CA GLN A 70 -0.61 -28.10 -2.96
C GLN A 70 0.11 -27.98 -4.32
N CYS A 71 -0.26 -26.94 -5.08
CA CYS A 71 0.39 -26.61 -6.35
C CYS A 71 1.81 -26.05 -6.13
N PRO A 72 2.73 -26.21 -7.10
CA PRO A 72 3.95 -25.41 -7.13
C PRO A 72 3.62 -23.92 -7.30
N ILE A 73 4.33 -23.04 -6.58
CA ILE A 73 4.21 -21.58 -6.72
C ILE A 73 5.25 -21.09 -7.74
N LYS A 74 4.81 -20.43 -8.82
CA LYS A 74 5.62 -20.10 -10.02
C LYS A 74 6.95 -19.39 -9.74
N ASN A 75 6.99 -18.46 -8.79
CA ASN A 75 8.16 -17.64 -8.43
C ASN A 75 8.57 -17.86 -6.96
N PHE A 76 8.36 -19.06 -6.44
CA PHE A 76 8.55 -19.35 -5.02
C PHE A 76 9.94 -18.98 -4.48
N GLU A 77 11.00 -19.21 -5.25
CA GLU A 77 12.37 -18.87 -4.86
C GLU A 77 12.56 -17.38 -4.54
N GLN A 78 11.85 -16.50 -5.24
CA GLN A 78 11.83 -15.07 -4.98
C GLN A 78 10.97 -14.77 -3.74
N LEU A 79 9.76 -15.35 -3.67
CA LEU A 79 8.81 -15.11 -2.58
C LEU A 79 9.33 -15.61 -1.24
N ARG A 80 10.04 -16.74 -1.19
CA ARG A 80 10.63 -17.24 0.06
C ARG A 80 11.75 -16.35 0.60
N ARG A 81 12.26 -15.42 -0.21
CA ARG A 81 13.26 -14.40 0.16
C ARG A 81 12.66 -13.01 0.37
N LEU A 82 11.33 -12.90 0.38
CA LEU A 82 10.66 -11.64 0.67
C LEU A 82 11.10 -11.08 2.02
N SER A 83 11.02 -9.77 2.16
CA SER A 83 11.34 -9.07 3.39
C SER A 83 10.17 -9.17 4.37
N ILE A 84 10.47 -9.45 5.63
CA ILE A 84 9.52 -9.32 6.74
C ILE A 84 9.77 -7.97 7.40
N VAL A 85 8.71 -7.20 7.66
CA VAL A 85 8.80 -5.89 8.29
C VAL A 85 7.95 -5.90 9.55
N TYR A 86 8.61 -5.87 10.71
CA TYR A 86 7.97 -5.64 12.00
C TYR A 86 7.97 -4.15 12.32
N THR A 87 6.86 -3.67 12.87
CA THR A 87 6.79 -2.36 13.52
C THR A 87 6.67 -2.57 15.01
N TRP A 88 7.50 -1.90 15.80
CA TRP A 88 7.56 -2.14 17.24
C TRP A 88 7.94 -0.89 18.02
N VAL A 89 7.48 -0.83 19.28
CA VAL A 89 7.74 0.28 20.18
C VAL A 89 7.83 -0.19 21.63
N ASN A 90 8.55 0.58 22.46
CA ASN A 90 8.61 0.37 23.90
C ASN A 90 8.32 1.69 24.62
N GLY A 91 7.12 1.81 25.16
CA GLY A 91 6.61 2.98 25.88
C GLY A 91 7.30 3.26 27.21
N SER A 92 8.06 2.29 27.73
CA SER A 92 8.81 2.44 28.99
C SER A 92 10.12 3.19 28.82
N LEU A 93 10.58 3.44 27.59
CA LEU A 93 11.81 4.18 27.34
C LEU A 93 11.65 5.67 27.70
N PRO A 94 12.51 6.24 28.57
CA PRO A 94 12.30 7.59 29.12
C PRO A 94 12.12 8.68 28.07
N CYS A 95 13.00 8.73 27.07
CA CYS A 95 12.95 9.75 26.02
C CYS A 95 11.71 9.64 25.13
N TYR A 96 11.29 8.43 24.81
CA TYR A 96 10.07 8.20 24.04
C TYR A 96 8.83 8.63 24.83
N ARG A 97 8.81 8.31 26.13
CA ARG A 97 7.75 8.69 27.05
C ARG A 97 7.66 10.21 27.21
N GLU A 98 8.77 10.90 27.40
CA GLU A 98 8.84 12.36 27.46
C GLU A 98 8.34 13.00 26.15
N LEU A 99 8.79 12.49 25.00
CA LEU A 99 8.38 13.00 23.70
C LEU A 99 6.88 12.83 23.45
N ARG A 100 6.31 11.69 23.85
CA ARG A 100 4.85 11.45 23.79
C ARG A 100 4.08 12.36 24.73
N GLU A 101 4.53 12.53 25.96
CA GLU A 101 3.90 13.44 26.93
C GLU A 101 3.93 14.89 26.42
N LYS A 102 5.07 15.34 25.88
CA LYS A 102 5.21 16.68 25.28
C LYS A 102 4.27 16.89 24.09
N THR A 103 4.04 15.83 23.29
CA THR A 103 3.23 15.94 22.05
C THR A 103 1.73 15.76 22.29
N GLY A 104 1.33 14.87 23.21
CA GLY A 104 -0.08 14.48 23.41
C GLY A 104 -0.57 14.57 24.86
N GLY A 105 0.25 15.08 25.78
CA GLY A 105 -0.05 15.17 27.20
C GLY A 105 0.00 13.83 27.94
N LYS A 106 -0.32 13.86 29.23
CA LYS A 106 -0.31 12.69 30.14
C LYS A 106 -1.18 11.51 29.72
N LYS A 107 -2.18 11.73 28.85
CA LYS A 107 -3.05 10.66 28.34
C LYS A 107 -2.44 9.92 27.15
N ALA A 108 -1.36 10.45 26.57
CA ALA A 108 -0.68 9.85 25.43
C ALA A 108 0.44 8.88 25.84
N ILE A 109 0.79 8.83 27.13
CA ILE A 109 1.81 7.94 27.69
C ILE A 109 1.16 6.76 28.40
N GLY A 110 1.67 5.56 28.11
CA GLY A 110 1.20 4.34 28.74
C GLY A 110 -0.17 3.89 28.20
N GLY A 111 -0.32 2.57 28.14
CA GLY A 111 -1.54 1.90 27.68
C GLY A 111 -1.28 1.07 26.44
N SER A 112 -2.35 0.58 25.81
CA SER A 112 -2.25 -0.42 24.74
C SER A 112 -1.64 0.05 23.42
N ARG A 113 -1.17 1.31 23.35
CA ARG A 113 -0.57 1.90 22.14
C ARG A 113 0.95 1.96 22.19
N ASP A 114 1.54 1.67 23.33
CA ASP A 114 2.98 1.70 23.56
C ASP A 114 3.47 0.70 24.61
N ARG A 115 2.58 -0.11 25.19
CA ARG A 115 3.00 -1.19 26.08
C ARG A 115 3.77 -2.24 25.29
N GLU A 116 4.78 -2.79 25.95
CA GLU A 116 5.60 -3.89 25.49
C GLU A 116 5.73 -4.86 26.66
N ILE A 117 5.42 -6.14 26.42
CA ILE A 117 5.47 -7.22 27.40
C ILE A 117 6.28 -8.44 26.91
N GLY A 118 7.01 -8.32 25.81
CA GLY A 118 7.80 -9.39 25.18
C GLY A 118 7.18 -9.97 23.90
N GLU A 119 6.06 -9.44 23.43
CA GLU A 119 5.32 -9.94 22.27
C GLU A 119 6.18 -10.02 21.01
N LEU A 120 7.01 -9.02 20.71
CA LEU A 120 7.87 -9.04 19.53
C LEU A 120 8.86 -10.23 19.56
N LEU A 121 9.45 -10.52 20.72
CA LEU A 121 10.37 -11.64 20.89
C LEU A 121 9.67 -12.96 20.53
N TYR A 122 8.51 -13.19 21.14
CA TYR A 122 7.75 -14.42 20.93
C TYR A 122 7.13 -14.50 19.53
N SER A 123 6.74 -13.38 18.94
CA SER A 123 6.31 -13.30 17.53
C SER A 123 7.41 -13.80 16.60
N ILE A 124 8.65 -13.34 16.79
CA ILE A 124 9.79 -13.77 15.96
C ILE A 124 10.19 -15.23 16.21
N ARG A 125 10.20 -15.70 17.46
CA ARG A 125 10.38 -17.14 17.78
C ARG A 125 9.32 -17.99 17.08
N SER A 126 8.06 -17.56 17.16
CA SER A 126 6.94 -18.26 16.53
C SER A 126 7.05 -18.28 15.01
N PHE A 127 7.47 -17.17 14.41
CA PHE A 127 7.69 -17.04 12.98
C PHE A 127 8.80 -17.98 12.50
N GLU A 128 9.97 -17.97 13.16
CA GLU A 128 11.08 -18.86 12.77
C GLU A 128 10.69 -20.34 12.88
N LYS A 129 9.98 -20.71 13.95
CA LYS A 129 9.52 -22.09 14.18
C LYS A 129 8.51 -22.56 13.13
N ASN A 130 7.59 -21.69 12.72
CA ASN A 130 6.40 -22.08 11.96
C ASN A 130 6.38 -21.59 10.51
N VAL A 131 7.35 -20.79 10.07
CA VAL A 131 7.49 -20.32 8.69
C VAL A 131 8.86 -20.73 8.13
N PRO A 132 9.21 -22.04 8.15
CA PRO A 132 10.57 -22.51 7.88
C PRO A 132 11.03 -22.30 6.43
N TRP A 133 10.09 -22.05 5.52
CA TRP A 133 10.42 -21.75 4.13
C TRP A 133 11.02 -20.37 3.93
N HIS A 134 10.81 -19.43 4.87
CA HIS A 134 11.30 -18.07 4.74
C HIS A 134 12.81 -17.97 5.00
N THR A 135 13.50 -17.30 4.07
CA THR A 135 14.96 -17.14 4.07
C THR A 135 15.39 -15.68 3.82
N GLY A 136 14.42 -14.77 3.67
CA GLY A 136 14.67 -13.36 3.40
C GLY A 136 15.12 -12.56 4.64
N GLN A 137 15.23 -11.26 4.45
CA GLN A 137 15.58 -10.29 5.50
C GLN A 137 14.38 -10.01 6.41
N ILE A 138 14.66 -9.73 7.69
CA ILE A 138 13.73 -9.24 8.69
C ILE A 138 14.14 -7.82 9.06
N PHE A 139 13.23 -6.86 8.96
CA PHE A 139 13.44 -5.47 9.34
C PHE A 139 12.59 -5.15 10.57
N LEU A 140 13.22 -4.63 11.61
CA LEU A 140 12.55 -4.10 12.80
C LEU A 140 12.50 -2.58 12.69
N VAL A 141 11.35 -2.03 12.32
CA VAL A 141 11.15 -0.58 12.20
C VAL A 141 10.65 -0.03 13.52
N THR A 142 11.44 0.85 14.12
CA THR A 142 11.20 1.37 15.49
C THR A 142 11.47 2.87 15.53
N PRO A 143 10.97 3.62 16.53
CA PRO A 143 11.32 5.03 16.73
C PRO A 143 12.70 5.20 17.37
N GLY A 144 13.71 4.51 16.83
CA GLY A 144 15.07 4.47 17.36
C GLY A 144 15.21 3.62 18.62
N HIS A 145 14.36 2.61 18.79
CA HIS A 145 14.45 1.62 19.86
C HIS A 145 15.14 0.35 19.37
N ILE A 146 15.91 -0.29 20.23
CA ILE A 146 16.62 -1.53 19.91
C ILE A 146 16.14 -2.59 20.92
N PRO A 147 15.47 -3.67 20.48
CA PRO A 147 15.07 -4.76 21.36
C PRO A 147 16.30 -5.33 22.08
N HIS A 148 16.21 -5.48 23.40
CA HIS A 148 17.36 -5.89 24.20
C HIS A 148 17.89 -7.28 23.80
N TRP A 149 17.03 -8.17 23.31
CA TRP A 149 17.36 -9.56 22.98
C TRP A 149 17.97 -9.75 21.58
N VAL A 150 17.88 -8.76 20.69
CA VAL A 150 18.23 -8.95 19.26
C VAL A 150 19.74 -9.04 19.03
N ASP A 151 20.19 -10.01 18.24
CA ASP A 151 21.58 -10.07 17.79
C ASP A 151 21.80 -9.09 16.62
N MET A 152 22.38 -7.92 16.93
CA MET A 152 22.68 -6.88 15.94
C MET A 152 23.73 -7.29 14.90
N ASN A 153 24.45 -8.40 15.11
CA ASN A 153 25.42 -8.94 14.14
C ASN A 153 24.79 -9.99 13.22
N ASN A 154 23.54 -10.41 13.46
CA ASN A 154 22.89 -11.39 12.61
C ASN A 154 22.55 -10.77 11.24
N PRO A 155 23.05 -11.33 10.12
CA PRO A 155 22.93 -10.72 8.80
C PRO A 155 21.50 -10.74 8.24
N ARG A 156 20.57 -11.49 8.84
CA ARG A 156 19.18 -11.61 8.41
C ARG A 156 18.22 -10.68 9.14
N ILE A 157 18.63 -10.01 10.21
CA ILE A 157 17.77 -9.08 10.95
C ILE A 157 18.42 -7.70 11.06
N LYS A 158 17.65 -6.64 10.76
CA LYS A 158 18.13 -5.26 10.78
C LYS A 158 17.16 -4.36 11.53
N VAL A 159 17.67 -3.59 12.47
CA VAL A 159 16.90 -2.51 13.11
C VAL A 159 16.98 -1.26 12.24
N ILE A 160 15.84 -0.65 11.97
CA ILE A 160 15.70 0.55 11.15
C ILE A 160 15.00 1.62 11.98
N ASN A 161 15.61 2.80 12.09
CA ASN A 161 14.92 3.95 12.66
C ASN A 161 13.84 4.42 11.69
N GLN A 162 12.59 4.45 12.13
CA GLN A 162 11.45 4.83 11.32
C GLN A 162 11.61 6.24 10.73
N ASP A 163 12.25 7.14 11.46
CA ASP A 163 12.37 8.56 11.09
C ASP A 163 13.26 8.73 9.84
N ASP A 164 14.19 7.80 9.59
CA ASP A 164 15.03 7.77 8.40
C ASP A 164 14.23 7.44 7.13
N LEU A 165 13.08 6.78 7.29
CA LEU A 165 12.21 6.42 6.18
C LEU A 165 11.42 7.63 5.66
N PHE A 166 11.32 8.72 6.42
CA PHE A 166 10.50 9.87 6.04
C PHE A 166 11.20 10.70 4.95
N PRO A 167 10.55 10.96 3.80
CA PRO A 167 11.05 11.93 2.83
C PRO A 167 11.16 13.34 3.42
N GLU A 168 11.99 14.19 2.82
CA GLU A 168 12.21 15.58 3.29
C GLU A 168 10.90 16.37 3.46
N TYR A 169 9.91 16.21 2.58
CA TYR A 169 8.62 16.89 2.73
C TYR A 169 7.80 16.40 3.94
N ALA A 170 8.07 15.18 4.42
CA ALA A 170 7.36 14.56 5.53
C ALA A 170 8.12 14.72 6.87
N LYS A 171 9.43 14.98 6.85
CA LYS A 171 10.24 15.19 8.06
C LYS A 171 9.71 16.28 9.01
N PRO A 172 9.15 17.41 8.55
CA PRO A 172 8.53 18.41 9.44
C PRO A 172 7.35 17.87 10.28
N PHE A 173 6.78 16.72 9.91
CA PHE A 173 5.71 16.07 10.64
C PHE A 173 6.21 15.08 11.71
N LEU A 174 7.52 14.94 11.90
CA LEU A 174 8.09 14.19 13.02
C LEU A 174 8.03 15.00 14.35
N PRO A 175 8.09 14.34 15.52
CA PRO A 175 7.91 12.90 15.67
C PRO A 175 6.47 12.49 15.32
N THR A 176 6.26 11.22 15.01
CA THR A 176 4.92 10.63 14.87
C THR A 176 4.83 9.31 15.61
N PHE A 177 3.67 9.08 16.21
CA PHE A 177 3.28 7.85 16.92
C PHE A 177 2.11 7.16 16.21
N ASN A 178 1.83 7.59 14.98
CA ASN A 178 0.68 7.18 14.21
C ASN A 178 1.08 6.10 13.20
N THR A 179 0.62 4.86 13.43
CA THR A 179 0.84 3.74 12.47
C THR A 179 0.37 4.09 11.06
N HIS A 180 -0.72 4.86 10.91
CA HIS A 180 -1.24 5.25 9.60
C HIS A 180 -0.31 6.20 8.85
N VAL A 181 0.64 6.82 9.55
CA VAL A 181 1.72 7.63 8.97
C VAL A 181 2.96 6.77 8.76
N ILE A 182 3.37 5.98 9.76
CA ILE A 182 4.57 5.13 9.69
C ILE A 182 4.47 4.13 8.53
N GLU A 183 3.33 3.46 8.40
CA GLU A 183 3.07 2.48 7.33
C GLU A 183 3.09 3.08 5.92
N GLN A 184 2.92 4.40 5.78
CA GLN A 184 3.04 5.07 4.49
C GLN A 184 4.45 4.96 3.91
N PHE A 185 5.48 4.78 4.74
CA PHE A 185 6.88 4.92 4.34
C PHE A 185 7.70 3.63 4.51
N LEU A 186 7.11 2.52 4.97
CA LEU A 186 7.81 1.23 5.07
C LEU A 186 8.41 0.77 3.73
N TYR A 187 7.77 1.10 2.61
CA TYR A 187 8.26 0.81 1.26
C TYR A 187 9.62 1.49 0.92
N ARG A 188 10.09 2.41 1.76
CA ARG A 188 11.37 3.13 1.60
C ARG A 188 12.54 2.47 2.33
N ILE A 189 12.31 1.38 3.07
CA ILE A 189 13.39 0.61 3.72
C ILE A 189 14.46 0.24 2.68
N PRO A 190 15.73 0.58 2.89
CA PRO A 190 16.80 0.19 1.97
C PRO A 190 16.96 -1.33 1.90
N GLY A 191 17.03 -1.87 0.69
CA GLY A 191 17.13 -3.32 0.46
C GLY A 191 15.81 -4.08 0.61
N LEU A 192 14.67 -3.39 0.75
CA LEU A 192 13.35 -4.03 0.79
C LEU A 192 13.00 -4.66 -0.56
N SER A 193 12.56 -5.92 -0.53
CA SER A 193 12.00 -6.61 -1.69
C SER A 193 10.71 -5.93 -2.18
N ASP A 194 10.40 -6.04 -3.48
CA ASP A 194 9.15 -5.45 -4.00
C ASP A 194 7.92 -6.07 -3.32
N ILE A 195 7.84 -7.39 -3.27
CA ILE A 195 6.87 -8.06 -2.40
C ILE A 195 7.48 -8.21 -1.01
N TYR A 196 6.83 -7.69 0.02
CA TYR A 196 7.24 -7.81 1.42
C TYR A 196 6.03 -8.05 2.30
N MET A 197 6.25 -8.56 3.51
CA MET A 197 5.18 -8.85 4.47
C MET A 197 5.35 -7.97 5.69
N GLN A 198 4.36 -7.13 5.99
CA GLN A 198 4.29 -6.43 7.28
C GLN A 198 3.62 -7.35 8.30
N VAL A 199 4.25 -7.47 9.45
CA VAL A 199 3.81 -8.30 10.57
C VAL A 199 3.80 -7.39 11.80
N ASN A 200 2.67 -7.29 12.50
CA ASN A 200 2.69 -6.62 13.80
C ASN A 200 3.45 -7.48 14.81
N ASP A 201 3.98 -6.84 15.83
CA ASP A 201 4.65 -7.47 16.98
C ASP A 201 3.75 -8.41 17.79
N ASP A 202 2.42 -8.26 17.68
CA ASP A 202 1.44 -9.07 18.39
C ASP A 202 0.94 -10.30 17.63
N TYR A 203 1.57 -10.67 16.50
CA TYR A 203 1.17 -11.82 15.67
C TYR A 203 1.94 -13.09 16.04
N MET A 204 1.24 -14.11 16.53
CA MET A 204 1.83 -15.40 16.90
C MET A 204 1.47 -16.47 15.87
N PHE A 205 2.51 -17.11 15.31
CA PHE A 205 2.39 -18.25 14.40
C PHE A 205 2.37 -19.54 15.23
N LEU A 206 1.22 -20.22 15.28
CA LEU A 206 0.97 -21.34 16.20
C LEU A 206 1.24 -22.72 15.59
N LYS A 207 1.20 -22.83 14.26
CA LYS A 207 1.34 -24.09 13.49
C LYS A 207 2.16 -23.85 12.23
N PRO A 208 2.79 -24.87 11.63
CA PRO A 208 3.49 -24.73 10.37
C PRO A 208 2.62 -24.07 9.28
N ILE A 209 3.10 -22.96 8.72
CA ILE A 209 2.40 -22.16 7.73
C ILE A 209 2.94 -22.47 6.35
N ALA A 210 2.06 -22.95 5.47
CA ALA A 210 2.38 -23.12 4.06
C ALA A 210 2.52 -21.74 3.38
N PRO A 211 3.39 -21.59 2.36
CA PRO A 211 3.44 -20.36 1.58
C PRO A 211 2.11 -20.04 0.88
N HIS A 212 1.28 -21.06 0.62
CA HIS A 212 -0.07 -20.93 0.05
C HIS A 212 -1.07 -20.16 0.94
N GLU A 213 -0.72 -19.94 2.20
CA GLU A 213 -1.46 -19.06 3.11
C GLU A 213 -1.35 -17.59 2.66
N PHE A 214 -0.27 -17.24 1.95
CA PHE A 214 0.04 -15.87 1.52
C PHE A 214 0.13 -15.70 0.00
N PHE A 215 0.33 -16.80 -0.74
CA PHE A 215 0.54 -16.77 -2.19
C PHE A 215 -0.35 -17.74 -2.96
N SER A 216 -0.72 -17.38 -4.18
CA SER A 216 -1.39 -18.27 -5.14
C SER A 216 -0.37 -19.02 -6.01
N CYS A 217 -0.82 -20.10 -6.67
CA CYS A 217 0.03 -20.96 -7.50
C CYS A 217 0.77 -20.20 -8.62
N ASP A 218 0.14 -19.16 -9.16
CA ASP A 218 0.70 -18.29 -10.20
C ASP A 218 1.73 -17.27 -9.66
N GLY A 219 2.00 -17.28 -8.35
CA GLY A 219 2.91 -16.35 -7.69
C GLY A 219 2.25 -15.06 -7.20
N GLY A 220 0.91 -15.01 -7.24
CA GLY A 220 0.14 -13.85 -6.83
C GLY A 220 0.02 -13.67 -5.31
N ILE A 221 -0.34 -12.47 -4.90
CA ILE A 221 -0.58 -12.12 -3.50
C ILE A 221 -1.98 -12.57 -3.08
N ARG A 222 -2.07 -13.33 -1.98
CA ARG A 222 -3.35 -13.68 -1.36
C ARG A 222 -3.80 -12.55 -0.42
N LEU A 223 -4.86 -11.84 -0.79
CA LEU A 223 -5.38 -10.68 -0.03
C LEU A 223 -6.41 -11.15 1.00
N LEU A 224 -6.04 -11.14 2.27
CA LEU A 224 -6.87 -11.65 3.37
C LEU A 224 -7.89 -10.61 3.83
N HIS A 225 -9.15 -11.01 3.98
CA HIS A 225 -10.24 -10.15 4.44
C HIS A 225 -11.13 -10.82 5.49
N GLU A 226 -12.03 -10.04 6.08
CA GLU A 226 -13.13 -10.53 6.90
C GLU A 226 -14.40 -10.68 6.05
N GLY A 227 -15.41 -11.39 6.57
CA GLY A 227 -16.70 -11.53 5.88
C GLY A 227 -17.56 -10.27 5.90
N GLY A 228 -17.22 -9.27 6.72
CA GLY A 228 -18.00 -8.04 6.87
C GLY A 228 -17.74 -7.02 5.77
N LEU A 229 -18.81 -6.46 5.20
CA LEU A 229 -18.75 -5.36 4.24
C LEU A 229 -18.54 -4.00 4.92
N ILE A 230 -17.80 -3.13 4.25
CA ILE A 230 -17.55 -1.75 4.68
C ILE A 230 -18.63 -0.84 4.11
N SER A 231 -19.19 0.02 4.96
CA SER A 231 -20.22 0.97 4.55
C SER A 231 -19.66 2.04 3.61
N HIS A 232 -20.42 2.38 2.57
CA HIS A 232 -20.18 3.54 1.70
C HIS A 232 -20.58 4.89 2.32
N ALA A 233 -21.07 4.88 3.56
CA ALA A 233 -21.41 6.12 4.27
C ALA A 233 -20.13 6.77 4.83
N PRO A 234 -20.02 8.12 4.83
CA PRO A 234 -18.93 8.79 5.50
C PRO A 234 -18.92 8.50 7.01
N PRO A 235 -17.77 8.60 7.69
CA PRO A 235 -17.73 8.43 9.13
C PRO A 235 -18.52 9.53 9.83
N THR A 236 -19.34 9.13 10.81
CA THR A 236 -20.04 10.08 11.68
C THR A 236 -19.16 10.51 12.84
N PRO A 237 -19.42 11.66 13.49
CA PRO A 237 -18.65 12.09 14.66
C PRO A 237 -18.61 11.10 15.82
N LYS A 238 -19.59 10.18 15.93
CA LYS A 238 -19.64 9.15 16.99
C LYS A 238 -18.76 7.93 16.70
N LYS A 239 -18.29 7.75 15.46
CA LYS A 239 -17.46 6.60 15.09
C LYS A 239 -16.06 6.71 15.72
N GLY A 240 -15.52 5.56 16.11
CA GLY A 240 -14.16 5.45 16.65
C GLY A 240 -13.09 5.80 15.61
N ILE A 241 -11.86 6.03 16.07
CA ILE A 241 -10.75 6.48 15.21
C ILE A 241 -10.44 5.46 14.10
N TRP A 242 -10.27 4.18 14.45
CA TRP A 242 -9.94 3.14 13.46
C TRP A 242 -11.03 2.95 12.41
N ILE A 243 -12.29 2.86 12.82
CA ILE A 243 -13.40 2.73 11.87
C ILE A 243 -13.55 4.00 11.02
N SER A 244 -13.18 5.18 11.53
CA SER A 244 -13.19 6.41 10.74
C SER A 244 -12.14 6.36 9.64
N SER A 245 -10.92 5.87 9.92
CA SER A 245 -9.89 5.74 8.89
C SER A 245 -10.24 4.71 7.82
N VAL A 246 -10.92 3.63 8.21
CA VAL A 246 -11.49 2.65 7.28
C VAL A 246 -12.53 3.29 6.35
N LEU A 247 -13.48 4.05 6.90
CA LEU A 247 -14.52 4.70 6.10
C LEU A 247 -13.96 5.82 5.21
N ASN A 248 -12.95 6.57 5.67
CA ASN A 248 -12.25 7.53 4.81
C ASN A 248 -11.59 6.84 3.61
N THR A 249 -10.89 5.73 3.84
CA THR A 249 -10.32 4.92 2.77
C THR A 249 -11.40 4.46 1.80
N GLN A 250 -12.53 3.91 2.29
CA GLN A 250 -13.64 3.50 1.43
C GLN A 250 -14.17 4.66 0.56
N GLN A 251 -14.30 5.85 1.13
CA GLN A 251 -14.76 7.04 0.39
C GLN A 251 -13.77 7.45 -0.70
N GLU A 252 -12.47 7.45 -0.42
CA GLU A 252 -11.42 7.76 -1.40
C GLU A 252 -11.34 6.71 -2.53
N MET A 253 -11.67 5.45 -2.23
CA MET A 253 -11.83 4.40 -3.24
C MET A 253 -13.07 4.61 -4.10
N ASP A 254 -14.22 4.88 -3.47
CA ASP A 254 -15.50 5.12 -4.16
C ASP A 254 -15.43 6.31 -5.11
N LEU A 255 -14.77 7.40 -4.69
CA LEU A 255 -14.58 8.59 -5.51
C LEU A 255 -13.77 8.31 -6.79
N ARG A 256 -12.94 7.26 -6.78
CA ARG A 256 -12.00 6.98 -7.88
C ARG A 256 -12.46 5.85 -8.80
N TRP A 257 -12.90 4.74 -8.23
CA TRP A 257 -13.29 3.54 -8.98
C TRP A 257 -14.76 3.17 -8.82
N GLY A 258 -15.56 4.06 -8.22
CA GLY A 258 -16.98 3.84 -7.99
C GLY A 258 -17.25 2.94 -6.78
N LYS A 259 -18.54 2.84 -6.44
CA LYS A 259 -19.01 2.03 -5.33
C LYS A 259 -19.00 0.56 -5.71
N THR A 260 -18.22 -0.21 -4.99
CA THR A 260 -18.21 -1.68 -5.06
C THR A 260 -18.16 -2.23 -3.65
N ASP A 261 -18.69 -3.44 -3.47
CA ASP A 261 -18.55 -4.14 -2.20
C ASP A 261 -17.06 -4.33 -1.87
N ARG A 262 -16.68 -3.89 -0.67
CA ARG A 262 -15.33 -4.11 -0.14
C ARG A 262 -15.39 -4.54 1.30
N TYR A 263 -14.46 -5.41 1.68
CA TYR A 263 -14.46 -6.11 2.96
C TYR A 263 -13.43 -5.55 3.93
N TYR A 264 -13.70 -5.60 5.23
CA TYR A 264 -12.66 -5.32 6.24
C TYR A 264 -11.45 -6.22 6.01
N ILE A 265 -10.25 -5.70 6.25
CA ILE A 265 -9.04 -6.51 6.13
C ILE A 265 -8.91 -7.46 7.32
N LYS A 266 -8.40 -8.67 7.08
CA LYS A 266 -8.12 -9.64 8.15
C LYS A 266 -7.05 -9.07 9.07
N HIS A 267 -7.20 -9.21 10.39
CA HIS A 267 -6.16 -8.82 11.33
C HIS A 267 -5.07 -9.91 11.40
N ALA A 268 -4.23 -9.96 10.38
CA ALA A 268 -3.20 -10.97 10.11
C ALA A 268 -2.06 -10.33 9.29
N PRO A 269 -0.92 -11.02 9.06
CA PRO A 269 0.18 -10.47 8.26
C PRO A 269 -0.28 -9.92 6.90
N TYR A 270 0.15 -8.71 6.57
CA TYR A 270 -0.20 -8.05 5.31
C TYR A 270 0.91 -8.22 4.30
N VAL A 271 0.58 -8.77 3.13
CA VAL A 271 1.54 -8.85 2.02
C VAL A 271 1.36 -7.62 1.13
N TYR A 272 2.45 -6.88 0.96
CA TYR A 272 2.50 -5.61 0.27
C TYR A 272 3.40 -5.66 -0.95
N SER A 273 3.09 -4.79 -1.92
CA SER A 273 4.00 -4.39 -2.99
C SER A 273 4.56 -3.00 -2.69
N ARG A 274 5.88 -2.88 -2.72
CA ARG A 274 6.62 -1.62 -2.64
C ARG A 274 6.21 -0.68 -3.78
N ARG A 275 6.14 -1.20 -5.01
CA ARG A 275 5.68 -0.45 -6.19
C ARG A 275 4.24 0.03 -6.05
N ALA A 276 3.38 -0.73 -5.38
CA ALA A 276 2.02 -0.28 -5.07
C ALA A 276 2.02 0.93 -4.14
N PHE A 277 2.84 0.96 -3.08
CA PHE A 277 2.94 2.15 -2.23
C PHE A 277 3.50 3.37 -2.96
N GLU A 278 4.50 3.21 -3.81
CA GLU A 278 4.99 4.29 -4.68
C GLU A 278 3.84 4.88 -5.52
N ARG A 279 2.96 4.02 -6.02
CA ARG A 279 1.79 4.42 -6.81
C ARG A 279 0.69 5.05 -5.96
N LEU A 280 0.43 4.52 -4.76
CA LEU A 280 -0.52 5.13 -3.81
C LEU A 280 -0.16 6.57 -3.48
N HIS A 281 1.12 6.88 -3.24
CA HIS A 281 1.57 8.26 -2.99
C HIS A 281 1.31 9.21 -4.16
N GLN A 282 1.34 8.72 -5.41
CA GLN A 282 0.99 9.51 -6.59
C GLN A 282 -0.53 9.72 -6.72
N ILE A 283 -1.32 8.72 -6.36
CA ILE A 283 -2.78 8.71 -6.52
C ILE A 283 -3.47 9.48 -5.39
N TYR A 284 -2.97 9.32 -4.17
CA TYR A 284 -3.59 9.75 -2.91
C TYR A 284 -2.75 10.79 -2.16
N ASP A 285 -1.95 11.57 -2.88
CA ASP A 285 -1.07 12.62 -2.32
C ASP A 285 -1.78 13.47 -1.25
N ARG A 286 -2.94 14.06 -1.58
CA ARG A 286 -3.68 14.91 -0.65
C ARG A 286 -4.18 14.18 0.62
N PRO A 287 -4.95 13.09 0.56
CA PRO A 287 -5.41 12.40 1.78
C PRO A 287 -4.27 11.80 2.60
N LEU A 288 -3.19 11.32 1.96
CA LEU A 288 -2.00 10.85 2.67
C LEU A 288 -1.27 12.01 3.37
N TYR A 289 -1.09 13.15 2.70
CA TYR A 289 -0.55 14.38 3.28
C TYR A 289 -1.37 14.87 4.48
N MET A 290 -2.70 14.78 4.40
CA MET A 290 -3.56 15.13 5.54
C MET A 290 -3.36 14.20 6.73
N THR A 291 -3.12 12.91 6.49
CA THR A 291 -2.80 11.93 7.54
C THR A 291 -1.48 12.26 8.26
N LEU A 292 -0.48 12.82 7.55
CA LEU A 292 0.80 13.23 8.15
C LEU A 292 0.67 14.24 9.30
N LYS A 293 -0.39 15.05 9.29
CA LYS A 293 -0.65 16.07 10.33
C LYS A 293 -1.00 15.45 11.68
N SER A 294 -1.44 14.20 11.70
CA SER A 294 -1.90 13.49 12.89
C SER A 294 -0.72 12.82 13.62
N LYS A 295 -0.24 13.44 14.71
CA LYS A 295 0.85 12.90 15.57
C LYS A 295 0.48 11.56 16.22
N PHE A 296 -0.79 11.39 16.55
CA PHE A 296 -1.41 10.13 17.01
C PHE A 296 -2.56 9.80 16.04
N ARG A 297 -2.99 8.53 15.99
CA ARG A 297 -4.11 8.11 15.14
C ARG A 297 -5.31 9.04 15.35
N ALA A 298 -5.86 9.58 14.27
CA ALA A 298 -6.96 10.52 14.29
C ALA A 298 -8.03 10.15 13.27
N LYS A 299 -9.24 10.71 13.45
CA LYS A 299 -10.38 10.40 12.57
C LYS A 299 -10.18 10.74 11.09
N PRO A 300 -9.40 11.76 10.69
CA PRO A 300 -9.15 12.06 9.27
C PRO A 300 -8.16 11.12 8.57
N ASP A 301 -7.53 10.20 9.29
CA ASP A 301 -6.46 9.37 8.75
C ASP A 301 -6.95 8.42 7.67
N MET A 302 -6.02 7.96 6.84
CA MET A 302 -6.22 6.85 5.89
C MET A 302 -5.76 5.52 6.48
N ASN A 303 -6.51 4.45 6.26
CA ASN A 303 -6.09 3.11 6.63
C ASN A 303 -5.19 2.50 5.54
N MET A 304 -3.87 2.44 5.80
CA MET A 304 -2.86 2.01 4.81
C MET A 304 -2.97 0.55 4.34
N PRO A 305 -3.15 -0.45 5.23
CA PRO A 305 -3.34 -1.83 4.79
C PRO A 305 -4.51 -1.96 3.79
N LEU A 306 -5.64 -1.34 4.15
CA LEU A 306 -6.84 -1.33 3.34
C LEU A 306 -6.64 -0.60 2.01
N LEU A 307 -6.00 0.57 2.04
CA LEU A 307 -5.73 1.38 0.86
C LEU A 307 -4.87 0.59 -0.16
N HIS A 308 -3.83 -0.11 0.32
CA HIS A 308 -3.02 -0.98 -0.53
C HIS A 308 -3.83 -2.11 -1.14
N HIS A 309 -4.53 -2.89 -0.33
CA HIS A 309 -5.25 -4.08 -0.81
C HIS A 309 -6.32 -3.69 -1.83
N TYR A 310 -7.03 -2.60 -1.56
CA TYR A 310 -8.07 -2.12 -2.46
C TYR A 310 -7.52 -1.52 -3.75
N TYR A 311 -6.38 -0.83 -3.71
CA TYR A 311 -5.70 -0.41 -4.93
C TYR A 311 -5.28 -1.63 -5.76
N MET A 312 -4.68 -2.66 -5.14
CA MET A 312 -4.27 -3.88 -5.84
C MET A 312 -5.46 -4.55 -6.54
N ILE A 313 -6.62 -4.63 -5.87
CA ILE A 313 -7.86 -5.16 -6.45
C ILE A 313 -8.39 -4.30 -7.59
N ALA A 314 -8.45 -2.98 -7.40
CA ALA A 314 -9.11 -2.09 -8.35
C ALA A 314 -8.30 -1.85 -9.64
N GLN A 315 -6.96 -1.85 -9.54
CA GLN A 315 -6.09 -1.46 -10.65
C GLN A 315 -4.66 -2.00 -10.53
N GLY A 316 -4.12 -2.09 -9.32
CA GLY A 316 -2.70 -2.34 -9.08
C GLY A 316 -2.21 -3.69 -9.58
N SER A 317 -3.05 -4.74 -9.55
CA SER A 317 -2.68 -6.05 -10.07
C SER A 317 -2.36 -6.00 -11.56
N GLU A 318 -3.25 -5.39 -12.36
CA GLU A 318 -3.08 -5.21 -13.80
C GLU A 318 -1.95 -4.21 -14.10
N GLU A 319 -1.96 -3.05 -13.44
CA GLU A 319 -0.98 -1.98 -13.68
C GLU A 319 0.46 -2.42 -13.36
N LEU A 320 0.66 -3.21 -12.30
CA LEU A 320 1.99 -3.61 -11.85
C LEU A 320 2.43 -4.98 -12.36
N GLY A 321 1.52 -5.75 -12.97
CA GLY A 321 1.75 -7.13 -13.40
C GLY A 321 1.94 -8.08 -12.22
N ILE A 322 1.29 -7.81 -11.09
CA ILE A 322 1.38 -8.61 -9.86
C ILE A 322 0.04 -9.31 -9.67
N PRO A 323 -0.07 -10.63 -9.91
CA PRO A 323 -1.33 -11.33 -9.72
C PRO A 323 -1.80 -11.23 -8.27
N ILE A 324 -3.12 -11.26 -8.09
CA ILE A 324 -3.72 -11.28 -6.76
C ILE A 324 -4.81 -12.35 -6.71
N TYR A 325 -5.06 -12.84 -5.50
CA TYR A 325 -6.18 -13.74 -5.22
C TYR A 325 -6.86 -13.27 -3.93
N SER A 326 -8.16 -12.96 -4.01
CA SER A 326 -8.99 -12.68 -2.83
C SER A 326 -9.80 -13.93 -2.52
N PRO A 327 -9.44 -14.72 -1.49
CA PRO A 327 -10.12 -15.97 -1.20
C PRO A 327 -11.55 -15.73 -0.69
N PRO A 328 -12.49 -16.63 -0.94
CA PRO A 328 -13.81 -16.54 -0.33
C PRO A 328 -13.73 -16.78 1.19
N ALA A 329 -14.74 -16.32 1.93
CA ALA A 329 -14.70 -16.27 3.40
C ALA A 329 -14.49 -17.62 4.08
N GLU A 330 -14.96 -18.70 3.46
CA GLU A 330 -14.84 -20.08 3.93
C GLU A 330 -13.38 -20.55 3.92
N GLN A 331 -12.53 -19.96 3.08
CA GLN A 331 -11.10 -20.26 3.02
C GLN A 331 -10.28 -19.40 4.00
N MET A 332 -10.88 -18.42 4.69
CA MET A 332 -10.19 -17.49 5.59
C MET A 332 -10.30 -17.93 7.06
N THR A 333 -10.03 -19.22 7.28
CA THR A 333 -10.08 -19.89 8.58
C THR A 333 -8.69 -20.00 9.21
N GLY A 334 -8.62 -20.30 10.51
CA GLY A 334 -7.36 -20.44 11.22
C GLY A 334 -6.71 -19.13 11.69
N TYR A 335 -7.36 -17.99 11.50
CA TYR A 335 -6.93 -16.70 12.03
C TYR A 335 -7.82 -16.28 13.21
N LYS A 336 -7.22 -15.74 14.28
CA LYS A 336 -7.99 -15.23 15.41
C LYS A 336 -7.41 -13.95 16.01
N LEU A 337 -8.22 -12.90 16.02
CA LEU A 337 -8.00 -11.76 16.90
C LEU A 337 -8.44 -12.13 18.32
N ILE A 338 -7.49 -12.09 19.27
CA ILE A 338 -7.73 -12.32 20.69
C ILE A 338 -7.68 -10.96 21.38
N LEU A 339 -8.82 -10.50 21.89
CA LEU A 339 -8.88 -9.26 22.67
C LEU A 339 -8.47 -9.56 24.11
N MET A 340 -7.44 -8.88 24.60
CA MET A 340 -6.95 -9.03 25.98
C MET A 340 -7.56 -7.93 26.85
N LYS A 341 -8.43 -8.29 27.81
CA LYS A 341 -9.23 -7.36 28.61
C LYS A 341 -9.16 -7.70 30.09
N ASN A 342 -9.36 -6.69 30.94
CA ASN A 342 -9.38 -6.87 32.40
C ASN A 342 -10.40 -7.93 32.85
N ASN A 343 -11.53 -8.06 32.13
CA ASN A 343 -12.66 -8.90 32.54
C ASN A 343 -12.73 -10.26 31.82
N ASN A 344 -11.70 -10.68 31.07
CA ASN A 344 -11.76 -11.92 30.29
C ASN A 344 -10.58 -12.88 30.52
N ILE A 345 -9.85 -12.75 31.64
CA ILE A 345 -8.70 -13.61 31.97
C ILE A 345 -9.05 -15.11 31.90
N ASP A 346 -10.21 -15.52 32.43
CA ASP A 346 -10.60 -16.95 32.39
C ASP A 346 -10.87 -17.42 30.96
N SER A 347 -11.49 -16.59 30.12
CA SER A 347 -11.66 -16.88 28.69
C SER A 347 -10.32 -16.94 27.96
N LEU A 348 -9.36 -16.07 28.30
CA LEU A 348 -8.00 -16.11 27.76
C LEU A 348 -7.33 -17.43 28.12
N LYS A 349 -7.38 -17.86 29.39
CA LYS A 349 -6.83 -19.14 29.85
C LYS A 349 -7.45 -20.33 29.11
N GLN A 350 -8.75 -20.32 28.84
CA GLN A 350 -9.39 -21.38 28.05
C GLN A 350 -8.95 -21.38 26.57
N ILE A 351 -8.77 -20.21 25.96
CA ILE A 351 -8.24 -20.10 24.60
C ILE A 351 -6.80 -20.60 24.55
N PHE A 352 -5.96 -20.13 25.47
CA PHE A 352 -4.55 -20.51 25.58
C PHE A 352 -4.38 -22.00 25.90
N GLY A 353 -5.20 -22.56 26.78
CA GLY A 353 -5.23 -24.00 27.07
C GLY A 353 -5.46 -24.83 25.80
N ARG A 354 -6.46 -24.47 24.99
CA ARG A 354 -6.73 -25.14 23.69
C ARG A 354 -5.63 -24.96 22.66
N ILE A 355 -4.87 -23.87 22.73
CA ILE A 355 -3.71 -23.68 21.86
C ILE A 355 -2.57 -24.60 22.33
N LEU A 356 -2.30 -24.64 23.63
CA LEU A 356 -1.24 -25.45 24.22
C LEU A 356 -1.47 -26.96 24.05
N ASP A 357 -2.72 -27.44 24.16
CA ASP A 357 -3.06 -28.84 23.96
C ASP A 357 -3.22 -29.25 22.47
N GLY A 358 -3.11 -28.29 21.55
CA GLY A 358 -3.20 -28.50 20.10
C GLY A 358 -4.62 -28.63 19.54
N SER A 359 -5.67 -28.59 20.37
CA SER A 359 -7.08 -28.69 19.94
C SER A 359 -7.61 -27.43 19.22
N SER A 360 -6.90 -26.31 19.34
CA SER A 360 -7.25 -25.06 18.66
C SER A 360 -7.14 -25.19 17.14
N PRO A 361 -8.12 -24.67 16.36
CA PRO A 361 -8.02 -24.64 14.90
C PRO A 361 -7.12 -23.50 14.39
N TYR A 362 -6.64 -22.62 15.27
CA TYR A 362 -5.91 -21.42 14.87
C TYR A 362 -4.47 -21.74 14.44
N LYS A 363 -4.08 -21.16 13.31
CA LYS A 363 -2.74 -21.15 12.74
C LYS A 363 -1.98 -19.87 13.10
N ILE A 364 -2.67 -18.72 13.05
CA ILE A 364 -2.12 -17.41 13.38
C ILE A 364 -3.09 -16.69 14.31
N VAL A 365 -2.58 -16.11 15.38
CA VAL A 365 -3.38 -15.29 16.30
C VAL A 365 -2.76 -13.92 16.48
N ALA A 366 -3.60 -12.90 16.66
CA ALA A 366 -3.19 -11.55 16.98
C ALA A 366 -3.63 -11.21 18.41
N LEU A 367 -2.69 -10.80 19.25
CA LEU A 367 -2.91 -10.49 20.66
C LEU A 367 -3.16 -8.99 20.84
N ASN A 368 -4.42 -8.57 20.71
CA ASN A 368 -4.75 -7.14 20.77
C ASN A 368 -5.04 -6.68 22.20
N ASP A 369 -4.22 -5.75 22.66
CA ASP A 369 -4.24 -5.19 24.01
C ASP A 369 -5.38 -4.17 24.23
N GLU A 370 -6.23 -4.46 25.22
CA GLU A 370 -7.26 -3.57 25.77
C GLU A 370 -7.35 -3.69 27.30
N TYR A 371 -6.20 -3.81 27.99
CA TYR A 371 -6.16 -4.01 29.45
C TYR A 371 -5.34 -2.95 30.21
N THR A 372 -5.63 -2.85 31.50
CA THR A 372 -4.88 -2.07 32.50
C THR A 372 -4.49 -2.92 33.71
N ASP A 373 -5.16 -4.05 33.91
CA ASP A 373 -4.83 -5.03 34.93
C ASP A 373 -3.66 -5.90 34.45
N MET A 374 -2.50 -5.77 35.11
CA MET A 374 -1.28 -6.48 34.72
C MET A 374 -1.37 -7.99 34.87
N ARG A 375 -2.36 -8.54 35.60
CA ARG A 375 -2.60 -9.99 35.63
C ARG A 375 -2.96 -10.55 34.25
N VAL A 376 -3.50 -9.71 33.37
CA VAL A 376 -3.71 -10.06 31.95
C VAL A 376 -2.37 -10.26 31.26
N ALA A 377 -1.41 -9.34 31.44
CA ALA A 377 -0.05 -9.46 30.91
C ALA A 377 0.63 -10.73 31.44
N ASP A 378 0.58 -10.97 32.75
CA ASP A 378 1.18 -12.16 33.38
C ASP A 378 0.63 -13.46 32.77
N THR A 379 -0.68 -13.51 32.51
CA THR A 379 -1.34 -14.66 31.87
C THR A 379 -0.84 -14.89 30.45
N VAL A 380 -0.59 -13.82 29.69
CA VAL A 380 -0.10 -13.87 28.32
C VAL A 380 1.37 -14.25 28.27
N ILE A 381 2.22 -13.66 29.12
CA ILE A 381 3.64 -13.98 29.23
C ILE A 381 3.81 -15.46 29.56
N ALA A 382 3.11 -15.96 30.59
CA ALA A 382 3.18 -17.37 30.98
C ALA A 382 2.68 -18.33 29.88
N PHE A 383 1.76 -17.88 29.02
CA PHE A 383 1.33 -18.64 27.85
C PHE A 383 2.42 -18.67 26.76
N LEU A 384 3.02 -17.52 26.44
CA LEU A 384 4.05 -17.40 25.40
C LEU A 384 5.33 -18.14 25.78
N GLU A 385 5.77 -18.06 27.02
CA GLU A 385 6.92 -18.81 27.56
C GLU A 385 6.76 -20.32 27.39
N LYS A 386 5.55 -20.84 27.62
CA LYS A 386 5.24 -22.27 27.45
C LYS A 386 5.24 -22.69 25.98
N LEU A 387 4.75 -21.84 25.09
CA LEU A 387 4.57 -22.18 23.68
C LEU A 387 5.87 -22.04 22.86
N PHE A 388 6.70 -21.06 23.22
CA PHE A 388 7.90 -20.64 22.50
C PHE A 388 9.09 -20.45 23.46
N SER A 389 9.41 -21.50 24.23
CA SER A 389 10.54 -21.53 25.17
C SER A 389 11.90 -21.40 24.47
N GLU A 390 12.02 -22.01 23.30
CA GLU A 390 13.28 -22.07 22.54
C GLU A 390 13.62 -20.70 21.92
N PRO A 391 14.86 -20.20 22.15
CA PRO A 391 15.36 -19.00 21.48
C PRO A 391 15.40 -19.15 19.97
N SER A 392 15.13 -18.05 19.27
CA SER A 392 15.32 -17.94 17.83
C SER A 392 16.79 -17.70 17.46
N SER A 393 17.16 -17.92 16.20
CA SER A 393 18.50 -17.60 15.69
C SER A 393 18.81 -16.09 15.67
N PHE A 394 17.80 -15.25 15.88
CA PHE A 394 17.91 -13.79 15.92
C PHE A 394 18.21 -13.24 17.32
N GLU A 395 18.29 -14.10 18.33
CA GLU A 395 18.57 -13.72 19.70
C GLU A 395 20.06 -13.73 20.00
N ARG A 396 20.49 -12.77 20.83
CA ARG A 396 21.85 -12.71 21.35
C ARG A 396 22.18 -13.99 22.10
N LYS A 397 23.41 -14.46 21.93
CA LYS A 397 23.93 -15.58 22.71
C LYS A 397 24.06 -15.19 24.19
N PRO A 398 23.83 -16.14 25.13
CA PRO A 398 24.10 -15.91 26.55
C PRO A 398 25.52 -15.37 26.78
N GLY A 399 25.65 -14.32 27.60
CA GLY A 399 26.93 -13.67 27.88
C GLY A 399 27.38 -12.61 26.87
N SER A 400 26.63 -12.36 25.79
CA SER A 400 26.93 -11.26 24.86
C SER A 400 26.68 -9.90 25.51
N GLU A 401 27.54 -8.92 25.21
CA GLU A 401 27.40 -7.53 25.63
C GLU A 401 25.98 -6.98 25.36
N PRO A 402 25.41 -6.18 26.28
CA PRO A 402 24.09 -5.64 26.09
C PRO A 402 24.05 -4.59 24.98
N ASN A 403 23.02 -4.67 24.14
CA ASN A 403 22.72 -3.60 23.21
C ASN A 403 22.34 -2.32 23.98
N ALA A 404 22.68 -1.16 23.42
CA ALA A 404 21.97 0.06 23.77
C ALA A 404 20.47 -0.15 23.49
N LEU A 405 19.59 0.34 24.37
CA LEU A 405 18.14 0.17 24.23
C LEU A 405 17.50 1.18 23.27
N SER A 406 18.20 2.28 23.01
CA SER A 406 17.73 3.35 22.13
C SER A 406 18.90 4.12 21.54
N VAL A 407 18.66 4.75 20.39
CA VAL A 407 19.54 5.78 19.83
C VAL A 407 19.54 7.07 20.66
N HIS A 408 18.57 7.26 21.55
CA HIS A 408 18.49 8.47 22.37
C HIS A 408 19.37 8.35 23.61
N LYS A 409 20.26 9.33 23.82
CA LYS A 409 21.12 9.39 25.01
C LYS A 409 20.27 9.57 26.29
N PRO A 410 20.55 8.82 27.36
CA PRO A 410 19.88 9.02 28.64
C PRO A 410 19.98 10.47 29.13
N GLY A 411 18.87 11.02 29.63
CA GLY A 411 18.79 12.36 30.22
C GLY A 411 18.68 13.53 29.23
N SER A 412 19.38 13.49 28.10
CA SER A 412 19.34 14.58 27.10
C SER A 412 18.39 14.32 25.93
N CYS A 413 18.07 13.05 25.67
CA CYS A 413 17.26 12.60 24.54
C CYS A 413 17.76 13.06 23.17
N GLN A 414 19.05 13.39 23.06
CA GLN A 414 19.70 13.61 21.79
C GLN A 414 19.97 12.27 21.10
N VAL A 415 19.77 12.23 19.78
CA VAL A 415 20.05 11.06 18.96
C VAL A 415 21.56 10.87 18.85
N ASP A 416 22.03 9.65 19.13
CA ASP A 416 23.39 9.19 18.92
C ASP A 416 23.46 8.34 17.64
N PRO A 417 23.99 8.88 16.53
CA PRO A 417 24.08 8.14 15.27
C PRO A 417 25.11 7.00 15.32
N ALA A 418 25.96 6.93 16.35
CA ALA A 418 26.90 5.81 16.51
C ALA A 418 26.21 4.53 16.99
N VAL A 419 25.05 4.64 17.66
CA VAL A 419 24.29 3.49 18.17
C VAL A 419 23.57 2.76 17.04
N LEU A 420 22.93 3.53 16.15
CA LEU A 420 22.31 3.02 14.94
C LEU A 420 22.57 4.03 13.82
N PRO A 421 23.46 3.70 12.86
CA PRO A 421 23.74 4.57 11.74
C PRO A 421 22.45 4.88 10.94
N PRO A 422 22.25 6.15 10.52
CA PRO A 422 21.09 6.50 9.71
C PRO A 422 21.02 5.66 8.44
N SER A 423 19.81 5.22 8.10
CA SER A 423 19.59 4.50 6.85
C SER A 423 19.93 5.40 5.65
N PRO A 424 20.68 4.91 4.65
CA PRO A 424 20.97 5.71 3.47
C PRO A 424 19.66 6.10 2.77
N PRO A 425 19.55 7.33 2.23
CA PRO A 425 18.39 7.71 1.45
C PRO A 425 18.27 6.76 0.26
N ARG A 426 17.06 6.26 0.00
CA ARG A 426 16.83 5.40 -1.16
C ARG A 426 17.07 6.21 -2.45
N VAL A 427 18.09 5.82 -3.21
CA VAL A 427 18.59 6.57 -4.40
C VAL A 427 17.77 6.31 -5.68
N GLU A 428 16.76 5.45 -5.64
CA GLU A 428 16.02 5.09 -6.85
C GLU A 428 14.97 6.13 -7.24
N ALA A 429 15.03 6.59 -8.49
CA ALA A 429 13.97 7.37 -9.10
C ALA A 429 12.70 6.49 -9.18
N ALA A 430 11.65 6.86 -8.45
CA ALA A 430 10.34 6.26 -8.66
C ALA A 430 9.99 6.39 -10.15
N PRO A 431 9.61 5.30 -10.85
CA PRO A 431 9.15 5.42 -12.21
C PRO A 431 8.01 6.45 -12.23
N LYS A 432 8.13 7.47 -13.08
CA LYS A 432 6.99 8.33 -13.39
C LYS A 432 5.99 7.48 -14.15
N TYR A 433 5.18 6.71 -13.44
CA TYR A 433 4.02 6.06 -14.01
C TYR A 433 3.13 7.17 -14.54
N GLN A 434 2.74 7.09 -15.82
CA GLN A 434 1.67 7.96 -16.30
C GLN A 434 0.48 7.69 -15.40
N VAL A 435 0.13 8.69 -14.57
CA VAL A 435 -1.19 8.72 -13.96
C VAL A 435 -2.12 8.79 -15.16
N ILE A 436 -2.85 7.71 -15.47
CA ILE A 436 -4.06 7.82 -16.26
C ILE A 436 -5.05 8.54 -15.34
N ALA A 437 -4.81 9.84 -15.19
CA ALA A 437 -5.64 10.68 -14.40
C ALA A 437 -6.89 10.90 -15.25
N TYR A 438 -8.04 10.48 -14.72
CA TYR A 438 -9.35 10.98 -15.14
C TYR A 438 -9.47 12.52 -15.13
N ARG A 439 -8.41 13.25 -14.77
CA ARG A 439 -8.26 14.70 -14.87
C ARG A 439 -8.34 15.20 -16.31
N GLU A 440 -7.79 14.47 -17.29
CA GLU A 440 -8.00 14.78 -18.71
C GLU A 440 -9.46 14.56 -19.11
N LEU A 441 -10.09 13.50 -18.59
CA LEU A 441 -11.51 13.25 -18.80
C LEU A 441 -12.41 14.34 -18.20
N ARG A 442 -12.02 15.01 -17.11
CA ARG A 442 -12.75 16.17 -16.57
C ARG A 442 -12.67 17.38 -17.49
N TRP A 443 -11.51 17.66 -18.08
CA TRP A 443 -11.38 18.74 -19.07
C TRP A 443 -12.14 18.42 -20.36
N VAL A 444 -12.10 17.17 -20.81
CA VAL A 444 -12.89 16.68 -21.96
C VAL A 444 -14.39 16.73 -21.64
N ALA A 445 -14.83 16.33 -20.45
CA ALA A 445 -16.23 16.39 -20.04
C ALA A 445 -16.73 17.84 -19.84
N PHE A 446 -15.89 18.72 -19.28
CA PHE A 446 -16.17 20.14 -19.15
C PHE A 446 -16.29 20.82 -20.51
N THR A 447 -15.33 20.58 -21.42
CA THR A 447 -15.36 21.12 -22.78
C THR A 447 -16.54 20.55 -23.59
N ASN A 448 -16.85 19.26 -23.48
CA ASN A 448 -18.05 18.69 -24.10
C ASN A 448 -19.33 19.30 -23.56
N SER A 449 -19.43 19.53 -22.25
CA SER A 449 -20.61 20.16 -21.63
C SER A 449 -20.75 21.62 -22.07
N LEU A 450 -19.63 22.35 -22.16
CA LEU A 450 -19.59 23.72 -22.65
C LEU A 450 -20.01 23.80 -24.13
N LEU A 451 -19.50 22.90 -24.98
CA LEU A 451 -19.86 22.82 -26.40
C LEU A 451 -21.34 22.44 -26.60
N ARG A 452 -21.87 21.51 -25.79
CA ARG A 452 -23.30 21.18 -25.80
C ARG A 452 -24.17 22.35 -25.35
N GLY A 453 -23.74 23.11 -24.33
CA GLY A 453 -24.41 24.33 -23.89
C GLY A 453 -24.42 25.42 -24.96
N MET A 454 -23.29 25.66 -25.63
CA MET A 454 -23.21 26.58 -26.78
C MET A 454 -24.10 26.14 -27.95
N GLY A 455 -24.14 24.85 -28.25
CA GLY A 455 -25.02 24.28 -29.28
C GLY A 455 -26.50 24.49 -28.97
N PHE A 456 -26.91 24.32 -27.71
CA PHE A 456 -28.28 24.58 -27.27
C PHE A 456 -28.64 26.08 -27.38
N GLY A 457 -27.71 26.97 -26.99
CA GLY A 457 -27.88 28.41 -27.12
C GLY A 457 -28.01 28.87 -28.58
N LEU A 458 -27.14 28.40 -29.48
CA LEU A 458 -27.21 28.68 -30.92
C LEU A 458 -28.50 28.13 -31.55
N GLY A 459 -28.93 26.92 -31.16
CA GLY A 459 -30.21 26.35 -31.59
C GLY A 459 -31.40 27.22 -31.17
N GLY A 460 -31.41 27.71 -29.94
CA GLY A 460 -32.43 28.65 -29.46
C GLY A 460 -32.47 29.96 -30.24
N ILE A 461 -31.31 30.53 -30.57
CA ILE A 461 -31.20 31.76 -31.38
C ILE A 461 -31.71 31.52 -32.80
N ILE A 462 -31.36 30.40 -33.43
CA ILE A 462 -31.86 30.05 -34.77
C ILE A 462 -33.38 29.87 -34.76
N MET A 463 -33.93 29.17 -33.77
CA MET A 463 -35.38 29.01 -33.62
C MET A 463 -36.09 30.35 -33.38
N TYR A 464 -35.49 31.25 -32.60
CA TYR A 464 -36.01 32.60 -32.40
C TYR A 464 -36.00 33.43 -33.69
N ILE A 465 -34.90 33.37 -34.47
CA ILE A 465 -34.82 34.02 -35.78
C ILE A 465 -35.86 33.45 -36.75
N LEU A 466 -36.02 32.13 -36.80
CA LEU A 466 -37.05 31.47 -37.63
C LEU A 466 -38.45 31.88 -37.20
N ALA A 467 -38.74 31.96 -35.90
CA ALA A 467 -40.03 32.44 -35.38
C ALA A 467 -40.29 33.90 -35.80
N LEU A 468 -39.29 34.77 -35.72
CA LEU A 468 -39.38 36.16 -36.20
C LEU A 468 -39.62 36.24 -37.72
N LEU A 469 -38.96 35.38 -38.50
CA LEU A 469 -39.14 35.32 -39.96
C LEU A 469 -40.55 34.82 -40.34
N VAL A 470 -41.09 33.83 -39.62
CA VAL A 470 -42.48 33.36 -39.79
C VAL A 470 -43.48 34.45 -39.42
N GLN A 471 -43.27 35.15 -38.30
CA GLN A 471 -44.11 36.30 -37.92
C GLN A 471 -44.05 37.44 -38.95
N ARG A 472 -42.88 37.69 -39.56
CA ARG A 472 -42.75 38.67 -40.66
C ARG A 472 -43.52 38.22 -41.91
N ARG A 473 -43.50 36.94 -42.26
CA ARG A 473 -44.26 36.39 -43.40
C ARG A 473 -45.78 36.53 -43.22
N ASN A 474 -46.27 36.38 -41.99
CA ASN A 474 -47.69 36.56 -41.66
C ASN A 474 -48.16 38.02 -41.58
N LYS A 475 -47.26 39.00 -41.77
CA LYS A 475 -47.58 40.44 -41.85
C LYS A 475 -47.42 41.04 -43.26
N ALA A 476 -47.19 40.23 -44.29
CA ALA A 476 -47.22 40.70 -45.66
C ALA A 476 -48.69 40.76 -46.17
N PRO A 477 -49.22 41.93 -46.57
CA PRO A 477 -50.62 42.05 -46.98
C PRO A 477 -50.85 41.34 -48.32
N ILE A 478 -51.79 40.39 -48.31
CA ILE A 478 -52.37 39.79 -49.52
C ILE A 478 -53.16 40.89 -50.22
N GLY A 479 -52.67 41.33 -51.39
CA GLY A 479 -53.29 42.38 -52.18
C GLY A 479 -54.76 42.07 -52.51
N SER A 480 -55.64 43.00 -52.16
CA SER A 480 -57.07 42.94 -52.43
C SER A 480 -57.34 43.02 -53.93
N LYS A 481 -57.89 41.94 -54.51
CA LYS A 481 -58.49 41.98 -55.84
C LYS A 481 -59.78 42.81 -55.81
N LYS A 482 -59.83 43.77 -56.74
CA LYS A 482 -60.94 44.63 -57.17
C LYS A 482 -62.33 44.01 -57.05
N LYS A 483 -63.30 44.82 -56.58
CA LYS A 483 -64.68 44.82 -57.09
C LYS A 483 -64.96 46.15 -57.77
N VAL A 484 -65.49 46.04 -58.98
CA VAL A 484 -65.89 47.09 -59.92
C VAL A 484 -67.29 47.58 -59.57
N GLY A 485 -67.55 48.88 -59.77
CA GLY A 485 -68.91 49.43 -59.86
C GLY A 485 -68.89 50.93 -60.17
N PRO A 486 -69.69 51.42 -61.13
CA PRO A 486 -69.35 52.54 -62.02
C PRO A 486 -69.91 53.88 -61.55
N TYR A 487 -69.32 55.01 -61.97
CA TYR A 487 -70.03 56.20 -62.45
C TYR A 487 -69.04 57.19 -63.10
N ASP A 488 -69.43 57.64 -64.30
CA ASP A 488 -68.80 58.62 -65.17
C ASP A 488 -69.01 60.08 -64.71
N LYS A 489 -68.14 60.97 -65.22
CA LYS A 489 -68.17 62.47 -65.26
C LYS A 489 -67.86 63.16 -63.92
N VAL A 490 -66.89 64.08 -63.82
CA VAL A 490 -66.48 65.19 -64.72
C VAL A 490 -64.95 65.34 -64.71
#